data_AF-A0A379VMZ6-F1
#
_entry.id   AF-A0A379VMZ6-F1
#
_cell.length_a   1.000
_cell.length_b   1.000
_cell.length_c   1.000
_cell.angle_alpha   90.00
_cell.angle_beta   90.00
_cell.angle_gamma   90.00
#
_symmetry.space_group_name_H-M   'P 1'
#
loop_
_entity.id
_entity.type
_entity.pdbx_description
1 polymer ?
#
loop_
_entity_poly.entity_id
_entity_poly.type
_entity_poly.pdbx_seq_one_letter_code
_entity_poly.pdbx_strand_id
1 'polypeptide(L)'
;MPATTKVAGGMPATATAVTETQPKPVALSTAVKDQLTDSGISAADAAKGQLVTMSYTDKNGKTIDGGFGVKVGANIYAATKNKDGSFSINTTEYTDKGGNTKTALNQLGGADGKTEVVTIDGKTYNASKAAGHNFKAQPELAEAAAKTTENPLQKIDAALAQVDALRSDLVRYKTVFNSAITNLGNTVNNLSEARSRIEDSDYATEVSNMSRAQILQQAGTSVLAQANQVPQNVLSLLR
;
A
#
# COMPACT_ATOMS: atom_id res chain seq x y z
N MET A 1 -20.32 45.95 -23.32
CA MET A 1 -20.44 44.71 -22.53
C MET A 1 -20.29 43.55 -23.50
N PRO A 2 -19.15 42.84 -23.56
CA PRO A 2 -19.01 41.74 -24.51
C PRO A 2 -19.69 40.49 -23.96
N ALA A 3 -20.51 39.87 -24.80
CA ALA A 3 -21.30 38.68 -24.50
C ALA A 3 -20.40 37.43 -24.44
N THR A 4 -20.54 36.65 -23.38
CA THR A 4 -19.93 35.32 -23.24
C THR A 4 -20.78 34.28 -23.96
N THR A 5 -20.25 33.72 -25.04
CA THR A 5 -20.87 32.62 -25.79
C THR A 5 -20.83 31.35 -24.93
N LYS A 6 -22.01 30.94 -24.44
CA LYS A 6 -22.21 29.70 -23.69
C LYS A 6 -22.18 28.52 -24.67
N VAL A 7 -21.15 27.67 -24.56
CA VAL A 7 -21.07 26.42 -25.33
C VAL A 7 -22.13 25.45 -24.81
N ALA A 8 -23.01 25.00 -25.71
CA ALA A 8 -24.08 24.06 -25.41
C ALA A 8 -23.55 22.62 -25.42
N GLY A 9 -23.63 21.98 -24.26
CA GLY A 9 -23.38 20.56 -24.03
C GLY A 9 -23.58 20.30 -22.54
N GLY A 10 -24.50 19.40 -22.17
CA GLY A 10 -24.93 19.19 -20.78
C GLY A 10 -23.77 18.95 -19.83
N MET A 11 -23.45 19.95 -19.01
CA MET A 11 -22.35 19.95 -18.05
C MET A 11 -22.93 19.71 -16.64
N PRO A 12 -22.54 18.63 -15.92
CA PRO A 12 -23.15 18.27 -14.64
C PRO A 12 -22.76 19.22 -13.49
N ALA A 13 -23.57 19.19 -12.42
CA ALA A 13 -23.77 20.21 -11.38
C ALA A 13 -22.58 20.63 -10.48
N THR A 14 -21.34 20.23 -10.78
CA THR A 14 -20.15 20.58 -10.00
C THR A 14 -18.99 21.13 -10.82
N ALA A 15 -19.15 21.29 -12.14
CA ALA A 15 -18.08 21.83 -12.96
C ALA A 15 -18.06 23.37 -12.86
N THR A 16 -17.11 23.91 -12.09
CA THR A 16 -16.71 25.32 -12.14
C THR A 16 -16.22 25.63 -13.53
N ALA A 17 -16.87 26.56 -14.23
CA ALA A 17 -16.38 27.02 -15.52
C ALA A 17 -15.09 27.82 -15.30
N VAL A 18 -14.01 27.38 -15.94
CA VAL A 18 -12.79 28.17 -16.07
C VAL A 18 -13.11 29.36 -16.97
N THR A 19 -13.03 30.56 -16.41
CA THR A 19 -13.32 31.80 -17.12
C THR A 19 -12.03 32.61 -17.18
N GLU A 20 -11.57 32.92 -18.39
CA GLU A 20 -10.39 33.77 -18.59
C GLU A 20 -10.75 35.22 -18.33
N THR A 21 -9.95 35.92 -17.52
CA THR A 21 -10.20 37.32 -17.15
C THR A 21 -8.99 38.19 -17.47
N GLN A 22 -8.74 38.45 -18.75
CA GLN A 22 -7.86 39.55 -19.14
C GLN A 22 -8.62 40.58 -19.99
N PRO A 23 -8.49 41.89 -19.71
CA PRO A 23 -9.10 42.93 -20.54
C PRO A 23 -8.44 43.04 -21.93
N LYS A 24 -7.25 42.45 -22.14
CA LYS A 24 -6.59 42.30 -23.44
C LYS A 24 -5.54 41.17 -23.38
N PRO A 25 -5.53 40.20 -24.32
CA PRO A 25 -4.52 39.15 -24.35
C PRO A 25 -3.10 39.70 -24.51
N VAL A 26 -2.16 39.21 -23.69
CA VAL A 26 -0.73 39.54 -23.80
C VAL A 26 -0.04 38.46 -24.63
N ALA A 27 0.71 38.87 -25.65
CA ALA A 27 1.49 37.94 -26.48
C ALA A 27 2.55 37.21 -25.65
N LEU A 28 2.79 35.94 -25.95
CA LEU A 28 3.79 35.13 -25.25
C LEU A 28 5.21 35.60 -25.57
N SER A 29 6.08 35.53 -24.56
CA SER A 29 7.53 35.68 -24.74
C SER A 29 8.09 34.54 -25.59
N THR A 30 9.27 34.74 -26.17
CA THR A 30 9.97 33.69 -26.95
C THR A 30 10.19 32.43 -26.11
N ALA A 31 10.67 32.58 -24.87
CA ALA A 31 10.91 31.44 -23.97
C ALA A 31 9.65 30.58 -23.73
N VAL A 32 8.47 31.20 -23.57
CA VAL A 32 7.22 30.45 -23.39
C VAL A 32 6.79 29.75 -24.68
N LYS A 33 7.03 30.37 -25.85
CA LYS A 33 6.78 29.71 -27.14
C LYS A 33 7.70 28.52 -27.35
N ASP A 34 8.96 28.64 -26.97
CA ASP A 34 9.94 27.55 -27.06
C ASP A 34 9.52 26.36 -26.17
N GLN A 35 9.04 26.62 -24.95
CA GLN A 35 8.48 25.56 -24.08
C GLN A 35 7.30 24.81 -24.72
N LEU A 36 6.42 25.53 -25.43
CA LEU A 36 5.30 24.93 -26.14
C LEU A 36 5.81 24.03 -27.28
N THR A 37 6.75 24.53 -28.09
CA THR A 37 7.28 23.78 -29.24
C THR A 37 8.12 22.59 -28.85
N ASP A 38 8.92 22.69 -27.79
CA ASP A 38 9.72 21.59 -27.25
C ASP A 38 8.83 20.45 -26.71
N SER A 39 7.62 20.81 -26.28
CA SER A 39 6.60 19.86 -25.81
C SER A 39 5.72 19.31 -26.95
N GLY A 40 6.06 19.60 -28.21
CA GLY A 40 5.40 19.06 -29.40
C GLY A 40 4.20 19.87 -29.91
N ILE A 41 3.92 21.07 -29.38
CA ILE A 41 2.90 21.96 -29.93
C ILE A 41 3.46 22.66 -31.18
N SER A 42 2.67 22.77 -32.25
CA SER A 42 3.16 23.37 -33.49
C SER A 42 3.56 24.83 -33.29
N ALA A 43 4.61 25.29 -34.00
CA ALA A 43 5.03 26.69 -33.93
C ALA A 43 3.91 27.67 -34.33
N ALA A 44 3.03 27.25 -35.25
CA ALA A 44 1.88 28.04 -35.68
C ALA A 44 0.83 28.21 -34.57
N ASP A 45 0.62 27.19 -33.75
CA ASP A 45 -0.31 27.25 -32.61
C ASP A 45 0.33 27.97 -31.42
N ALA A 46 1.62 27.72 -31.15
CA ALA A 46 2.38 28.44 -30.13
C ALA A 46 2.43 29.95 -30.40
N ALA A 47 2.52 30.37 -31.66
CA ALA A 47 2.47 31.78 -32.05
C ALA A 47 1.13 32.46 -31.76
N LYS A 48 0.02 31.71 -31.77
CA LYS A 48 -1.33 32.19 -31.42
C LYS A 48 -1.60 32.15 -29.92
N GLY A 49 -0.68 31.61 -29.13
CA GLY A 49 -0.84 31.48 -27.70
C GLY A 49 -0.92 32.84 -26.99
N GLN A 50 -1.63 32.88 -25.87
CA GLN A 50 -1.90 34.09 -25.11
C GLN A 50 -1.71 33.86 -23.62
N LEU A 51 -1.06 34.81 -22.95
CA LEU A 51 -1.02 34.82 -21.49
C LEU A 51 -2.35 35.36 -20.95
N VAL A 52 -2.95 34.60 -20.04
CA VAL A 52 -4.23 34.90 -19.41
C VAL A 52 -4.12 34.77 -17.88
N THR A 53 -5.00 35.46 -17.16
CA THR A 53 -5.28 35.16 -15.75
C THR A 53 -6.56 34.36 -15.68
N MET A 54 -6.56 33.39 -14.79
CA MET A 54 -7.68 32.48 -14.62
C MET A 54 -8.65 33.04 -13.59
N SER A 55 -9.93 32.74 -13.77
CA SER A 55 -10.94 32.88 -12.74
C SER A 55 -11.87 31.67 -12.80
N TYR A 56 -12.48 31.34 -11.67
CA TYR A 56 -13.36 30.18 -11.55
C TYR A 56 -14.66 30.63 -10.91
N THR A 57 -15.78 30.36 -11.59
CA THR A 57 -17.10 30.72 -11.09
C THR A 57 -17.85 29.46 -10.68
N ASP A 58 -18.30 29.41 -9.42
CA ASP A 58 -19.08 28.30 -8.91
C ASP A 58 -20.54 28.33 -9.39
N LYS A 59 -21.29 27.26 -9.08
CA LYS A 59 -22.71 27.15 -9.44
C LYS A 59 -23.60 28.25 -8.84
N ASN A 60 -23.13 28.95 -7.81
CA ASN A 60 -23.86 30.03 -7.15
C ASN A 60 -23.49 31.41 -7.72
N GLY A 61 -22.64 31.46 -8.75
CA GLY A 61 -22.17 32.70 -9.37
C GLY A 61 -21.02 33.37 -8.62
N LYS A 62 -20.44 32.73 -7.59
CA LYS A 62 -19.27 33.26 -6.89
C LYS A 62 -18.02 33.00 -7.72
N THR A 63 -17.32 34.08 -8.09
CA THR A 63 -16.05 34.01 -8.80
C THR A 63 -14.88 34.13 -7.83
N ILE A 64 -13.85 33.33 -8.07
CA ILE A 64 -12.55 33.44 -7.42
C ILE A 64 -11.48 33.64 -8.50
N ASP A 65 -10.46 34.43 -8.18
CA ASP A 65 -9.28 34.54 -9.02
C ASP A 65 -8.42 33.28 -8.91
N GLY A 66 -7.85 32.87 -10.02
CA GLY A 66 -6.87 31.80 -10.14
C GLY A 66 -5.47 32.33 -10.39
N GLY A 67 -4.58 31.43 -10.82
CA GLY A 67 -3.23 31.77 -11.23
C GLY A 67 -3.16 32.29 -12.67
N PHE A 68 -1.95 32.27 -13.22
CA PHE A 68 -1.71 32.57 -14.63
C PHE A 68 -1.84 31.30 -15.47
N GLY A 69 -2.23 31.48 -16.73
CA GLY A 69 -2.31 30.41 -17.70
C GLY A 69 -1.83 30.87 -19.08
N VAL A 70 -1.34 29.92 -19.86
CA VAL A 70 -1.01 30.09 -21.27
C VAL A 70 -2.08 29.38 -22.09
N LYS A 71 -2.94 30.15 -22.75
CA LYS A 71 -3.99 29.63 -23.62
C LYS A 71 -3.42 29.34 -25.00
N VAL A 72 -3.64 28.14 -25.50
CA VAL A 72 -3.35 27.74 -26.89
C VAL A 72 -4.56 26.98 -27.44
N GLY A 73 -5.29 27.60 -28.37
CA GLY A 73 -6.55 27.05 -28.86
C GLY A 73 -7.58 26.88 -27.74
N ALA A 74 -8.02 25.65 -27.50
CA ALA A 74 -8.94 25.30 -26.41
C ALA A 74 -8.23 24.90 -25.11
N ASN A 75 -6.92 24.68 -25.15
CA ASN A 75 -6.15 24.23 -24.00
C ASN A 75 -5.60 25.43 -23.23
N ILE A 76 -5.51 25.29 -21.90
CA ILE A 76 -4.91 26.28 -21.03
C ILE A 76 -3.84 25.56 -20.20
N TYR A 77 -2.60 25.99 -20.30
CA TYR A 77 -1.50 25.45 -19.52
C TYR A 77 -1.23 26.33 -18.30
N ALA A 78 -1.12 25.75 -17.12
CA ALA A 78 -0.81 26.48 -15.90
C ALA A 78 0.56 27.15 -16.03
N ALA A 79 0.68 28.41 -15.59
CA ALA A 79 1.91 29.17 -15.70
C ALA A 79 2.25 29.88 -14.40
N THR A 80 3.55 30.00 -14.14
CA THR A 80 4.10 30.69 -12.98
C THR A 80 4.78 31.97 -13.42
N LYS A 81 4.57 33.05 -12.68
CA LYS A 81 5.37 34.27 -12.80
C LYS A 81 6.64 34.12 -11.97
N ASN A 82 7.78 34.17 -12.64
CA ASN A 82 9.10 34.10 -12.02
C ASN A 82 9.43 35.42 -11.30
N LYS A 83 10.45 35.39 -10.45
CA LYS A 83 10.89 36.55 -9.65
C LYS A 83 11.37 37.72 -10.52
N ASP A 84 11.89 37.42 -11.71
CA ASP A 84 12.33 38.40 -12.72
C ASP A 84 11.16 39.00 -13.52
N GLY A 85 9.92 38.57 -13.24
CA GLY A 85 8.71 39.00 -13.93
C GLY A 85 8.41 38.25 -15.23
N SER A 86 9.28 37.33 -15.67
CA SER A 86 9.01 36.42 -16.77
C SER A 86 7.95 35.39 -16.38
N PHE A 87 7.36 34.72 -17.38
CA PHE A 87 6.43 33.62 -17.16
C PHE A 87 7.02 32.33 -17.70
N SER A 88 6.75 31.22 -17.03
CA SER A 88 7.06 29.86 -17.49
C SER A 88 5.85 28.96 -17.32
N ILE A 89 5.66 28.04 -18.28
CA ILE A 89 4.62 27.01 -18.15
C ILE A 89 5.08 25.97 -17.13
N ASN A 90 4.16 25.58 -16.24
CA ASN A 90 4.39 24.52 -15.26
C ASN A 90 4.56 23.19 -15.99
N THR A 91 5.51 22.39 -15.55
CA THR A 91 5.82 21.08 -16.15
C THR A 91 5.86 19.99 -15.10
N THR A 92 5.63 18.76 -15.54
CA THR A 92 5.78 17.56 -14.75
C THR A 92 6.80 16.64 -15.42
N GLU A 93 7.87 16.32 -14.70
CA GLU A 93 8.86 15.34 -15.13
C GLU A 93 8.39 13.92 -14.80
N TYR A 94 8.64 12.97 -15.71
CA TYR A 94 8.32 11.55 -15.55
C TYR A 94 9.31 10.69 -16.36
N THR A 95 9.36 9.38 -16.08
CA THR A 95 10.09 8.42 -16.92
C THR A 95 9.11 7.70 -17.85
N ASP A 96 9.34 7.79 -19.16
CA ASP A 96 8.49 7.17 -20.16
C ASP A 96 8.64 5.64 -20.21
N LYS A 97 7.81 4.99 -21.04
CA LYS A 97 7.86 3.52 -21.23
C LYS A 97 9.18 3.03 -21.82
N GLY A 98 9.94 3.90 -22.48
CA GLY A 98 11.27 3.62 -23.00
C GLY A 98 12.37 3.77 -21.95
N GLY A 99 12.05 4.24 -20.74
CA GLY A 99 13.02 4.49 -19.68
C GLY A 99 13.67 5.88 -19.75
N ASN A 100 13.19 6.77 -20.61
CA ASN A 100 13.76 8.12 -20.78
C ASN A 100 13.03 9.12 -19.89
N THR A 101 13.77 10.03 -19.27
CA THR A 101 13.18 11.19 -18.59
C THR A 101 12.57 12.14 -19.62
N LYS A 102 11.29 12.48 -19.42
CA LYS A 102 10.53 13.41 -20.23
C LYS A 102 9.77 14.39 -19.35
N THR A 103 9.39 15.51 -19.93
CA THR A 103 8.55 16.52 -19.30
C THR A 103 7.25 16.67 -20.09
N ALA A 104 6.15 16.87 -19.36
CA ALA A 104 4.85 17.22 -19.94
C ALA A 104 4.41 18.59 -19.41
N LEU A 105 3.75 19.38 -20.25
CA LEU A 105 3.15 20.65 -19.83
C LEU A 105 1.91 20.39 -18.98
N ASN A 106 1.77 21.13 -17.89
CA ASN A 106 0.63 21.01 -16.99
C ASN A 106 -0.55 21.79 -17.57
N GLN A 107 -1.54 21.08 -18.07
CA GLN A 107 -2.79 21.64 -18.55
C GLN A 107 -3.78 21.80 -17.38
N LEU A 108 -4.55 22.88 -17.36
CA LEU A 108 -5.70 23.03 -16.47
C LEU A 108 -6.88 22.23 -17.03
N GLY A 109 -7.41 21.31 -16.20
CA GLY A 109 -8.48 20.41 -16.57
C GLY A 109 -8.99 19.62 -15.37
N GLY A 110 -9.20 18.31 -15.54
CA GLY A 110 -9.85 17.45 -14.55
C GLY A 110 -11.34 17.75 -14.38
N ALA A 111 -12.00 17.04 -13.46
CA ALA A 111 -13.45 17.16 -13.24
C ALA A 111 -13.93 18.56 -12.82
N ASP A 112 -13.04 19.39 -12.25
CA ASP A 112 -13.34 20.75 -11.80
C ASP A 112 -12.86 21.84 -12.77
N GLY A 113 -12.18 21.46 -13.86
CA GLY A 113 -11.61 22.34 -14.87
C GLY A 113 -10.32 23.06 -14.46
N LYS A 114 -9.94 23.01 -13.19
CA LYS A 114 -8.83 23.81 -12.62
C LYS A 114 -7.70 22.97 -12.03
N THR A 115 -7.80 21.65 -12.15
CA THR A 115 -6.78 20.71 -11.71
C THR A 115 -5.66 20.65 -12.75
N GLU A 116 -4.40 20.72 -12.32
CA GLU A 116 -3.26 20.48 -13.21
C GLU A 116 -3.20 19.00 -13.60
N VAL A 117 -3.34 18.74 -14.90
CA VAL A 117 -3.28 17.44 -15.51
C VAL A 117 -2.21 17.41 -16.60
N VAL A 118 -1.68 16.23 -16.88
CA VAL A 118 -0.71 16.00 -17.95
C VAL A 118 -1.20 14.89 -18.86
N THR A 119 -0.95 15.04 -20.15
CA THR A 119 -1.28 14.00 -21.14
C THR A 119 -0.01 13.28 -21.55
N ILE A 120 0.05 11.98 -21.28
CA ILE A 120 1.21 11.12 -21.58
C ILE A 120 0.68 9.91 -22.35
N ASP A 121 1.21 9.66 -23.55
CA ASP A 121 0.81 8.56 -24.43
C ASP A 121 -0.72 8.45 -24.65
N GLY A 122 -1.39 9.60 -24.80
CA GLY A 122 -2.84 9.66 -25.04
C GLY A 122 -3.74 9.44 -23.82
N LYS A 123 -3.16 9.32 -22.62
CA LYS A 123 -3.90 9.25 -21.34
C LYS A 123 -3.67 10.49 -20.52
N THR A 124 -4.68 10.92 -19.76
CA THR A 124 -4.60 12.14 -18.95
C THR A 124 -4.50 11.78 -17.47
N TYR A 125 -3.44 12.23 -16.81
CA TYR A 125 -3.18 11.96 -15.39
C TYR A 125 -3.19 13.25 -14.58
N ASN A 126 -3.39 13.14 -13.27
CA ASN A 126 -3.08 14.26 -12.37
C ASN A 126 -1.57 14.54 -12.43
N ALA A 127 -1.18 15.79 -12.62
CA ALA A 127 0.23 16.19 -12.62
C ALA A 127 0.95 15.72 -11.35
N SER A 128 0.30 15.85 -10.20
CA SER A 128 0.82 15.39 -8.90
C SER A 128 1.04 13.87 -8.80
N LYS A 129 0.29 13.06 -9.54
CA LYS A 129 0.48 11.60 -9.58
C LYS A 129 1.55 11.18 -10.59
N ALA A 130 1.66 11.92 -11.70
CA ALA A 130 2.62 11.63 -12.75
C ALA A 130 4.04 12.14 -12.42
N ALA A 131 4.17 13.10 -11.51
CA ALA A 131 5.45 13.66 -11.07
C ALA A 131 6.40 12.57 -10.55
N GLY A 132 7.53 12.39 -11.24
CA GLY A 132 8.54 11.38 -10.93
C GLY A 132 8.08 9.94 -11.18
N HIS A 133 6.89 9.72 -11.74
CA HIS A 133 6.37 8.38 -11.99
C HIS A 133 7.18 7.70 -13.11
N ASN A 134 7.46 6.40 -12.93
CA ASN A 134 8.23 5.63 -13.90
C ASN A 134 7.35 4.61 -14.63
N PHE A 135 6.89 4.96 -15.83
CA PHE A 135 6.03 4.11 -16.65
C PHE A 135 6.73 2.87 -17.22
N LYS A 136 8.06 2.79 -17.15
CA LYS A 136 8.82 1.58 -17.49
C LYS A 136 8.84 0.56 -16.34
N ALA A 137 8.87 1.02 -15.10
CA ALA A 137 8.86 0.17 -13.90
C ALA A 137 7.44 -0.13 -13.41
N GLN A 138 6.54 0.85 -13.52
CA GLN A 138 5.13 0.79 -13.12
C GLN A 138 4.27 1.26 -14.31
N PRO A 139 3.87 0.35 -15.22
CA PRO A 139 3.15 0.74 -16.43
C PRO A 139 1.76 1.33 -16.17
N GLU A 140 1.13 0.92 -15.06
CA GLU A 140 -0.24 1.28 -14.71
C GLU A 140 -0.28 2.46 -13.74
N LEU A 141 -1.02 3.50 -14.12
CA LEU A 141 -1.33 4.63 -13.27
C LEU A 141 -2.79 5.04 -13.51
N ALA A 142 -3.51 5.38 -12.44
CA ALA A 142 -4.89 5.82 -12.57
C ALA A 142 -4.97 7.21 -13.24
N GLU A 143 -5.73 7.30 -14.33
CA GLU A 143 -6.05 8.55 -15.01
C GLU A 143 -6.76 9.55 -14.09
N ALA A 144 -6.68 10.83 -14.44
CA ALA A 144 -7.41 11.88 -13.75
C ALA A 144 -8.93 11.64 -13.89
N ALA A 145 -9.68 11.93 -12.83
CA ALA A 145 -11.13 11.88 -12.91
C ALA A 145 -11.62 12.94 -13.91
N ALA A 146 -12.22 12.49 -15.01
CA ALA A 146 -12.77 13.35 -16.05
C ALA A 146 -14.14 13.95 -15.66
N LYS A 147 -14.91 13.24 -14.82
CA LYS A 147 -16.22 13.65 -14.34
C LYS A 147 -16.47 13.16 -12.92
N THR A 148 -17.49 13.73 -12.28
CA THR A 148 -18.00 13.24 -10.99
C THR A 148 -18.45 11.79 -11.13
N THR A 149 -18.03 10.96 -10.17
CA THR A 149 -18.36 9.53 -10.14
C THR A 149 -19.87 9.32 -9.94
N GLU A 150 -20.49 8.55 -10.83
CA GLU A 150 -21.88 8.14 -10.71
C GLU A 150 -22.03 7.04 -9.65
N ASN A 151 -23.12 7.10 -8.86
CA ASN A 151 -23.46 6.16 -7.78
C ASN A 151 -22.26 5.84 -6.86
N PRO A 152 -21.62 6.85 -6.24
CA PRO A 152 -20.39 6.64 -5.46
C PRO A 152 -20.61 5.72 -4.27
N LEU A 153 -21.77 5.80 -3.60
CA LEU A 153 -22.11 4.94 -2.46
C LEU A 153 -22.13 3.46 -2.83
N GLN A 154 -22.75 3.11 -3.97
CA GLN A 154 -22.78 1.73 -4.44
C GLN A 154 -21.37 1.17 -4.71
N LYS A 155 -20.47 1.99 -5.25
CA LYS A 155 -19.06 1.59 -5.47
C LYS A 155 -18.31 1.41 -4.15
N ILE A 156 -18.58 2.25 -3.16
CA ILE A 156 -18.01 2.14 -1.82
C ILE A 156 -18.54 0.88 -1.13
N ASP A 157 -19.84 0.59 -1.20
CA ASP A 157 -20.44 -0.61 -0.63
C ASP A 157 -19.86 -1.89 -1.25
N ALA A 158 -19.63 -1.89 -2.56
CA ALA A 158 -18.96 -3.00 -3.24
C ALA A 158 -17.51 -3.21 -2.75
N ALA A 159 -16.77 -2.12 -2.51
CA ALA A 159 -15.43 -2.19 -1.95
C ALA A 159 -15.43 -2.68 -0.49
N LEU A 160 -16.39 -2.23 0.32
CA LEU A 160 -16.57 -2.72 1.70
C LEU A 160 -16.90 -4.21 1.73
N ALA A 161 -17.78 -4.67 0.83
CA ALA A 161 -18.10 -6.10 0.71
C ALA A 161 -16.87 -6.95 0.37
N GLN A 162 -15.96 -6.47 -0.48
CA GLN A 162 -14.69 -7.16 -0.77
C GLN A 162 -13.78 -7.24 0.46
N VAL A 163 -13.67 -6.14 1.21
CA VAL A 163 -12.87 -6.11 2.46
C VAL A 163 -13.46 -7.07 3.50
N ASP A 164 -14.78 -7.07 3.67
CA ASP A 164 -15.44 -7.94 4.64
C ASP A 164 -15.35 -9.42 4.26
N ALA A 165 -15.42 -9.75 2.96
CA ALA A 165 -15.17 -11.11 2.47
C ALA A 165 -13.75 -11.57 2.84
N LEU A 166 -12.72 -10.75 2.57
CA LEU A 166 -11.34 -11.06 2.93
C LEU A 166 -11.16 -11.21 4.44
N ARG A 167 -11.79 -10.34 5.24
CA ARG A 167 -11.76 -10.43 6.71
C ARG A 167 -12.39 -11.72 7.21
N SER A 168 -13.53 -12.13 6.63
CA SER A 168 -14.20 -13.39 6.96
C SER A 168 -13.29 -14.59 6.65
N ASP A 169 -12.62 -14.60 5.50
CA ASP A 169 -11.66 -15.64 5.15
C ASP A 169 -10.49 -15.70 6.13
N LEU A 170 -9.94 -14.55 6.53
CA LEU A 170 -8.88 -14.48 7.53
C LEU A 170 -9.33 -15.01 8.90
N VAL A 171 -10.57 -14.72 9.31
CA VAL A 171 -11.16 -15.28 10.55
C VAL A 171 -11.30 -16.79 10.44
N ARG A 172 -11.75 -17.32 9.30
CA ARG A 172 -11.80 -18.77 9.05
C ARG A 172 -10.43 -19.41 9.24
N TYR A 173 -9.39 -18.86 8.58
CA TYR A 173 -8.03 -19.39 8.72
C TYR A 173 -7.52 -19.34 10.16
N LYS A 174 -7.78 -18.23 10.88
CA LYS A 174 -7.43 -18.12 12.30
C LYS A 174 -8.09 -19.20 13.15
N THR A 175 -9.37 -19.51 12.93
CA THR A 175 -10.07 -20.58 13.66
C THR A 175 -9.45 -21.94 13.37
N VAL A 176 -9.15 -22.24 12.09
CA VAL A 176 -8.46 -23.49 11.71
C VAL A 176 -7.09 -23.59 12.38
N PHE A 177 -6.30 -22.51 12.38
CA PHE A 177 -4.99 -22.49 13.05
C PHE A 177 -5.12 -22.68 14.57
N ASN A 178 -6.09 -22.04 15.22
CA ASN A 178 -6.32 -22.24 16.66
C ASN A 178 -6.69 -23.69 16.98
N SER A 179 -7.57 -24.31 16.20
CA SER A 179 -7.91 -25.73 16.39
C SER A 179 -6.71 -26.66 16.18
N ALA A 180 -5.87 -26.38 15.18
CA ALA A 180 -4.64 -27.13 14.97
C ALA A 180 -3.69 -26.99 16.16
N ILE A 181 -3.51 -25.77 16.68
CA ILE A 181 -2.67 -25.51 17.87
C ILE A 181 -3.20 -26.25 19.09
N THR A 182 -4.50 -26.21 19.36
CA THR A 182 -5.10 -26.92 20.51
C THR A 182 -4.92 -28.43 20.40
N ASN A 183 -5.15 -29.00 19.21
CA ASN A 183 -4.96 -30.44 18.98
C ASN A 183 -3.49 -30.84 19.15
N LEU A 184 -2.56 -30.08 18.58
CA LEU A 184 -1.12 -30.30 18.74
C LEU A 184 -0.70 -30.20 20.22
N GLY A 185 -1.22 -29.22 20.96
CA GLY A 185 -0.99 -29.08 22.39
C GLY A 185 -1.45 -30.32 23.19
N ASN A 186 -2.64 -30.84 22.89
CA ASN A 186 -3.15 -32.06 23.52
C ASN A 186 -2.29 -33.29 23.18
N THR A 187 -1.88 -33.43 21.92
CA THR A 187 -0.98 -34.51 21.49
C THR A 187 0.37 -34.44 22.23
N VAL A 188 0.95 -33.24 22.36
CA VAL A 188 2.20 -33.03 23.10
C VAL A 188 2.03 -33.41 24.57
N ASN A 189 0.94 -32.98 25.22
CA ASN A 189 0.68 -33.33 26.63
C ASN A 189 0.52 -34.85 26.81
N ASN A 190 -0.30 -35.50 25.99
CA ASN A 190 -0.52 -36.95 26.06
C ASN A 190 0.79 -37.73 25.83
N LEU A 191 1.61 -37.30 24.87
CA LEU A 191 2.89 -37.95 24.58
C LEU A 191 3.90 -37.72 25.73
N SER A 192 3.90 -36.53 26.33
CA SER A 192 4.74 -36.22 27.49
C SER A 192 4.34 -37.04 28.72
N GLU A 193 3.05 -37.20 28.99
CA GLU A 193 2.55 -38.04 30.08
C GLU A 193 2.84 -39.53 29.85
N ALA A 194 2.65 -40.02 28.63
CA ALA A 194 2.99 -41.40 28.27
C ALA A 194 4.48 -41.67 28.46
N ARG A 195 5.34 -40.72 28.04
CA ARG A 195 6.80 -40.81 28.25
C ARG A 195 7.17 -40.81 29.73
N SER A 196 6.59 -39.93 30.54
CA SER A 196 6.82 -39.91 32.00
C SER A 196 6.40 -41.23 32.65
N ARG A 197 5.24 -41.80 32.31
CA ARG A 197 4.82 -43.11 32.85
C ARG A 197 5.79 -44.24 32.50
N ILE A 198 6.32 -44.25 31.28
CA ILE A 198 7.31 -45.26 30.84
C ILE A 198 8.62 -45.04 31.62
N GLU A 199 9.20 -43.85 31.54
CA GLU A 199 10.50 -43.56 32.16
C GLU A 199 10.47 -43.67 33.69
N ASP A 200 9.43 -43.16 34.36
CA ASP A 200 9.30 -43.23 35.83
C ASP A 200 9.02 -44.66 36.32
N SER A 201 8.27 -45.49 35.56
CA SER A 201 8.04 -46.90 35.92
C SER A 201 9.29 -47.76 35.72
N ASP A 202 10.03 -47.51 34.65
CA ASP A 202 11.32 -48.15 34.41
C ASP A 202 12.32 -47.77 35.51
N TYR A 203 12.36 -46.50 35.89
CA TYR A 203 13.18 -46.03 37.02
C TYR A 203 12.77 -46.69 38.34
N ALA A 204 11.48 -46.76 38.66
CA ALA A 204 11.00 -47.44 39.87
C ALA A 204 11.37 -48.94 39.91
N THR A 205 11.32 -49.61 38.76
CA THR A 205 11.71 -51.03 38.64
C THR A 205 13.22 -51.21 38.81
N GLU A 206 14.03 -50.37 38.18
CA GLU A 206 15.49 -50.42 38.29
C GLU A 206 15.95 -50.12 39.72
N VAL A 207 15.36 -49.11 40.38
CA VAL A 207 15.65 -48.79 41.79
C VAL A 207 15.24 -49.95 42.71
N SER A 208 14.11 -50.62 42.44
CA SER A 208 13.68 -51.80 43.20
C SER A 208 14.64 -52.98 43.02
N ASN A 209 15.12 -53.21 41.80
CA ASN A 209 16.13 -54.24 41.50
C ASN A 209 17.47 -53.92 42.15
N MET A 210 17.91 -52.67 42.10
CA MET A 210 19.11 -52.19 42.78
C MET A 210 19.00 -52.39 44.30
N SER A 211 17.88 -52.00 44.91
CA SER A 211 17.63 -52.19 46.35
C SER A 211 17.58 -53.67 46.72
N ARG A 212 16.90 -54.50 45.93
CA ARG A 212 16.91 -55.96 46.11
C ARG A 212 18.32 -56.54 46.01
N ALA A 213 19.12 -56.09 45.04
CA ALA A 213 20.50 -56.54 44.88
C ALA A 213 21.37 -56.13 46.08
N GLN A 214 21.20 -54.92 46.60
CA GLN A 214 21.89 -54.45 47.81
C GLN A 214 21.48 -55.25 49.06
N ILE A 215 20.19 -55.52 49.25
CA ILE A 215 19.69 -56.36 50.35
C ILE A 215 20.23 -57.79 50.22
N LEU A 216 20.25 -58.37 49.02
CA LEU A 216 20.81 -59.71 48.79
C LEU A 216 22.31 -59.75 49.08
N GLN A 217 23.07 -58.70 48.73
CA GLN A 217 24.48 -58.60 49.09
C GLN A 217 24.68 -58.52 50.62
N GLN A 218 23.85 -57.75 51.33
CA GLN A 218 23.93 -57.61 52.79
C GLN A 218 23.43 -58.88 53.53
N ALA A 219 22.36 -59.50 53.04
CA ALA A 219 21.86 -60.77 53.57
C ALA A 219 22.80 -61.93 53.25
N GLY A 220 23.40 -61.94 52.06
CA GLY A 220 24.42 -62.92 51.67
C GLY A 220 25.62 -62.88 52.61
N THR A 221 26.13 -61.70 52.95
CA THR A 221 27.22 -61.55 53.93
C THR A 221 26.78 -61.94 55.35
N SER A 222 25.56 -61.58 55.76
CA SER A 222 25.04 -61.96 57.09
C SER A 222 24.76 -63.47 57.23
N VAL A 223 24.22 -64.12 56.20
CA VAL A 223 23.97 -65.57 56.17
C VAL A 223 25.30 -66.33 56.10
N LEU A 224 26.29 -65.83 55.35
CA LEU A 224 27.66 -66.36 55.41
C LEU A 224 28.24 -66.25 56.82
N ALA A 225 28.06 -65.12 57.49
CA ALA A 225 28.52 -64.95 58.86
C ALA A 225 27.79 -65.91 59.84
N GLN A 226 26.49 -66.12 59.67
CA GLN A 226 25.68 -66.99 60.53
C GLN A 226 25.94 -68.48 60.25
N ALA A 227 26.08 -68.87 58.99
CA ALA A 227 26.47 -70.21 58.56
C ALA A 227 27.88 -70.59 59.03
N ASN A 228 28.80 -69.62 59.14
CA ASN A 228 30.12 -69.84 59.73
C ASN A 228 30.09 -69.98 61.27
N GLN A 229 29.04 -69.52 61.95
CA GLN A 229 28.88 -69.67 63.40
C GLN A 229 28.18 -70.99 63.80
N VAL A 230 27.34 -71.57 62.93
CA VAL A 230 26.63 -72.85 63.19
C VAL A 230 27.59 -74.02 63.52
N PRO A 231 28.73 -74.22 62.82
CA PRO A 231 29.70 -75.27 63.16
C PRO A 231 30.30 -75.11 64.56
N GLN A 232 30.43 -73.88 65.07
CA GLN A 232 30.99 -73.64 66.41
C GLN A 232 30.02 -74.03 67.53
N ASN A 233 28.71 -73.87 67.31
CA ASN A 233 27.69 -74.32 68.25
C ASN A 233 27.60 -75.86 68.32
N VAL A 234 27.88 -76.57 67.23
CA VAL A 234 27.93 -78.04 67.21
C VAL A 234 29.16 -78.57 67.97
N LEU A 235 30.29 -77.87 67.93
CA LEU A 235 31.46 -78.20 68.75
C LEU A 235 31.22 -77.97 70.27
N SER A 236 30.29 -77.10 70.65
CA SER A 236 29.87 -76.93 72.04
C SER A 236 29.03 -78.10 72.57
N LEU A 237 28.38 -78.89 71.69
CA LEU A 237 27.59 -80.07 72.06
C LEU A 237 28.42 -81.36 72.11
N LEU A 238 29.72 -81.28 71.80
CA LEU A 238 30.68 -82.38 71.84
C LEU A 238 31.75 -82.20 72.93
N ARG A 239 31.48 -81.36 73.94
CA ARG A 239 32.34 -81.15 75.13
C ARG A 239 31.67 -81.63 76.40
#